data_AF-M3AJD6-F1
#
_entry.id   AF-M3AJD6-F1
#
_cell.length_a   1.000
_cell.length_b   1.000
_cell.length_c   1.000
_cell.angle_alpha   90.00
_cell.angle_beta   90.00
_cell.angle_gamma   90.00
#
_symmetry.space_group_name_H-M   'P 1'
#
loop_
_entity.id
_entity.type
_entity.pdbx_description
1 polymer ?
#
loop_
_entity_poly.entity_id
_entity_poly.type
_entity_poly.pdbx_seq_one_letter_code
_entity_poly.pdbx_strand_id
1 'polypeptide(L)'
;MADSEPTKLPTPASCTADFCLIPLGTPTASVSKEVAEVQRLLKKSGVKYSMHSAGTTLEGSWDQCMHIIGQCHSMLHARGVVRIQSDIRVGSRTDKKQSIEDKVTAVEKLLAADKQDVEDEDAGEITYKR
;
A
#
# COMPACT_ATOMS: atom_id res chain seq x y z
N MET A 1 16.23 -26.43 15.43
CA MET A 1 15.30 -25.79 14.48
C MET A 1 16.05 -25.69 13.17
N ALA A 2 15.51 -26.32 12.12
CA ALA A 2 16.24 -27.01 11.06
C ALA A 2 17.32 -26.22 10.28
N ASP A 3 18.39 -26.95 9.96
CA ASP A 3 19.38 -26.75 8.89
C ASP A 3 18.73 -26.58 7.50
N SER A 4 17.95 -25.53 7.32
CA SER A 4 17.37 -25.19 6.02
C SER A 4 18.32 -24.25 5.26
N GLU A 5 18.62 -24.62 4.02
CA GLU A 5 19.36 -23.75 3.10
C GLU A 5 18.62 -22.41 2.97
N PRO A 6 19.21 -21.27 3.40
CA PRO A 6 18.47 -20.01 3.53
C PRO A 6 17.85 -19.51 2.21
N THR A 7 18.38 -19.93 1.07
CA THR A 7 17.91 -19.56 -0.28
C THR A 7 16.66 -20.31 -0.72
N LYS A 8 16.24 -21.37 0.01
CA LYS A 8 15.07 -22.20 -0.31
C LYS A 8 13.85 -21.89 0.56
N LEU A 9 13.92 -20.87 1.41
CA LEU A 9 12.79 -20.47 2.24
C LEU A 9 11.65 -19.93 1.36
N PRO A 10 10.39 -20.32 1.63
CA PRO A 10 9.25 -19.77 0.92
C PRO A 10 9.04 -18.29 1.29
N THR A 11 8.44 -17.53 0.36
CA THR A 11 7.98 -16.17 0.61
C THR A 11 6.68 -16.17 1.44
N PRO A 12 6.34 -15.08 2.13
CA PRO A 12 5.09 -14.99 2.86
C PRO A 12 3.86 -15.25 1.97
N ALA A 13 2.91 -16.03 2.48
CA ALA A 13 1.68 -16.37 1.74
C ALA A 13 0.82 -15.14 1.36
N SER A 14 0.95 -14.04 2.12
CA SER A 14 0.26 -12.78 1.86
C SER A 14 1.07 -11.57 2.32
N CYS A 15 0.93 -10.46 1.61
CA CYS A 15 1.50 -9.18 1.99
C CYS A 15 0.60 -8.01 1.60
N THR A 16 0.82 -6.87 2.25
CA THR A 16 0.42 -5.55 1.74
C THR A 16 1.67 -4.85 1.23
N ALA A 17 1.69 -4.44 -0.04
CA ALA A 17 2.84 -3.78 -0.66
C ALA A 17 2.41 -2.42 -1.20
N ASP A 18 2.90 -1.35 -0.58
CA ASP A 18 2.74 0.00 -1.07
C ASP A 18 3.94 0.37 -1.94
N PHE A 19 3.70 0.74 -3.20
CA PHE A 19 4.78 1.08 -4.13
C PHE A 19 4.57 2.45 -4.77
N CYS A 20 5.68 3.17 -4.92
CA CYS A 20 5.77 4.40 -5.68
C CYS A 20 6.72 4.19 -6.86
N LEU A 21 6.21 4.31 -8.09
CA LEU A 21 6.96 4.10 -9.32
C LEU A 21 7.27 5.44 -9.98
N ILE A 22 8.56 5.71 -10.21
CA ILE A 22 9.08 6.99 -10.70
C ILE A 22 9.88 6.75 -11.99
N PRO A 23 9.32 7.08 -13.17
CA PRO A 23 10.07 7.17 -14.41
C PRO A 23 11.16 8.24 -14.32
N LEU A 24 12.36 7.96 -14.80
CA LEU A 24 13.50 8.87 -14.81
C LEU A 24 13.97 9.12 -16.25
N GLY A 25 14.32 10.38 -16.54
CA GLY A 25 14.79 10.79 -17.87
C GLY A 25 13.68 10.94 -18.91
N THR A 26 12.43 11.14 -18.48
CA THR A 26 11.33 11.51 -19.37
C THR A 26 11.54 12.92 -19.94
N PRO A 27 11.02 13.24 -21.14
CA PRO A 27 11.17 14.57 -21.74
C PRO A 27 10.55 15.72 -20.93
N THR A 28 9.67 15.40 -19.98
CA THR A 28 9.01 16.37 -19.10
C THR A 28 9.01 15.88 -17.66
N ALA A 29 8.81 16.79 -16.70
CA ALA A 29 8.67 16.45 -15.28
C ALA A 29 7.35 15.74 -14.94
N SER A 30 6.33 15.82 -15.82
CA SER A 30 5.05 15.15 -15.58
C SER A 30 5.14 13.67 -15.93
N VAL A 31 4.69 12.82 -15.01
CA VAL A 31 4.68 11.35 -15.16
C VAL A 31 3.27 10.75 -15.07
N SER A 32 2.24 11.60 -15.17
CA SER A 32 0.84 11.19 -14.97
C SER A 32 0.35 10.18 -16.01
N LYS A 33 0.91 10.23 -17.24
CA LYS A 33 0.59 9.28 -18.31
C LYS A 33 1.08 7.87 -17.95
N GLU A 34 2.31 7.75 -17.46
CA GLU A 34 2.93 6.51 -17.03
C GLU A 34 2.19 5.92 -15.82
N VAL A 35 1.83 6.77 -14.85
CA VAL A 35 1.03 6.35 -13.69
C VAL A 35 -0.36 5.86 -14.12
N ALA A 36 -1.02 6.55 -15.06
CA ALA A 36 -2.31 6.11 -15.58
C ALA A 36 -2.22 4.75 -16.27
N GLU A 37 -1.13 4.47 -16.98
CA GLU A 37 -0.88 3.17 -17.57
C GLU A 37 -0.70 2.06 -16.53
N VAL A 38 0.02 2.35 -15.44
CA VAL A 38 0.14 1.43 -14.29
C VAL A 38 -1.23 1.09 -13.75
N GLN A 39 -2.09 2.08 -13.52
CA GLN A 39 -3.45 1.84 -13.02
C GLN A 39 -4.31 1.00 -13.98
N ARG A 40 -4.16 1.18 -15.30
CA ARG A 40 -4.86 0.34 -16.29
C ARG A 40 -4.37 -1.11 -16.27
N LEU A 41 -3.08 -1.35 -16.04
CA LEU A 41 -2.54 -2.69 -15.86
C LEU A 41 -3.09 -3.32 -14.58
N LEU A 42 -3.05 -2.61 -13.45
CA LEU A 42 -3.57 -3.09 -12.17
C LEU A 42 -5.05 -3.48 -12.26
N LYS A 43 -5.87 -2.64 -12.91
CA LYS A 43 -7.28 -2.93 -13.15
C LYS A 43 -7.51 -4.24 -13.91
N LYS A 44 -6.62 -4.59 -14.86
CA LYS A 44 -6.71 -5.84 -15.63
C LYS A 44 -6.14 -7.06 -14.89
N SER A 45 -5.23 -6.84 -13.95
CA SER A 45 -4.57 -7.92 -13.20
C SER A 45 -5.48 -8.64 -12.21
N GLY A 46 -6.57 -8.00 -11.79
CA GLY A 46 -7.48 -8.53 -10.77
C GLY A 46 -6.91 -8.53 -9.34
N VAL A 47 -5.70 -8.00 -9.12
CA VAL A 47 -5.18 -7.79 -7.76
C VAL A 47 -6.04 -6.75 -7.05
N LYS A 48 -6.21 -6.89 -5.74
CA LYS A 48 -6.82 -5.84 -4.93
C LYS A 48 -5.81 -4.71 -4.76
N TYR A 49 -6.22 -3.48 -5.05
CA TYR A 49 -5.35 -2.32 -4.93
C TYR A 49 -6.12 -1.06 -4.56
N SER A 50 -5.40 -0.08 -4.01
CA SER A 50 -5.89 1.27 -3.75
C SER A 50 -4.83 2.30 -4.13
N MET A 51 -5.19 3.26 -5.00
CA MET A 51 -4.32 4.35 -5.42
C MET A 51 -4.49 5.54 -4.48
N HIS A 52 -3.38 6.22 -4.16
CA HIS A 52 -3.37 7.47 -3.42
C HIS A 52 -2.33 8.42 -4.02
N SER A 53 -2.18 9.61 -3.43
CA SER A 53 -1.34 10.70 -3.96
C SER A 53 0.15 10.35 -4.10
N ALA A 54 0.64 9.37 -3.34
CA ALA A 54 2.07 9.06 -3.22
C ALA A 54 2.43 7.66 -3.71
N GLY A 55 1.49 6.91 -4.29
CA GLY A 55 1.73 5.52 -4.67
C GLY A 55 0.47 4.72 -4.89
N THR A 56 0.62 3.41 -4.87
CA THR A 56 -0.48 2.46 -4.94
C THR A 56 -0.18 1.29 -4.02
N THR A 57 -1.16 0.99 -3.17
CA THR A 57 -1.09 -0.13 -2.25
C THR A 57 -1.74 -1.36 -2.88
N LEU A 58 -1.01 -2.48 -2.91
CA LEU A 58 -1.45 -3.79 -3.36
C LEU A 58 -1.71 -4.72 -2.17
N GLU A 59 -2.70 -5.60 -2.30
CA GLU A 59 -3.01 -6.68 -1.36
C GLU A 59 -3.10 -8.01 -2.13
N GLY A 60 -2.33 -9.01 -1.69
CA GLY A 60 -2.26 -10.30 -2.37
C GLY A 60 -1.16 -11.20 -1.80
N SER A 61 -0.79 -12.25 -2.53
CA SER A 61 0.40 -13.04 -2.20
C SER A 61 1.67 -12.24 -2.45
N TRP A 62 2.77 -12.57 -1.76
CA TRP A 62 4.06 -11.93 -1.99
C TRP A 62 4.45 -11.96 -3.46
N ASP A 63 4.40 -13.15 -4.06
CA ASP A 63 4.81 -13.35 -5.45
C ASP A 63 3.90 -12.59 -6.42
N GLN A 64 2.59 -12.56 -6.19
CA GLN A 64 1.65 -11.82 -7.04
C GLN A 64 1.94 -10.32 -7.01
N CYS A 65 2.12 -9.74 -5.81
CA CYS A 65 2.40 -8.32 -5.64
C CYS A 65 3.73 -7.93 -6.32
N MET A 66 4.81 -8.65 -6.03
CA MET A 66 6.13 -8.35 -6.61
C MET A 66 6.17 -8.59 -8.12
N HIS A 67 5.48 -9.63 -8.61
CA HIS A 67 5.37 -9.90 -10.03
C HIS A 67 4.66 -8.76 -10.78
N ILE A 68 3.53 -8.29 -10.27
CA ILE A 68 2.77 -7.18 -10.89
C ILE A 68 3.59 -5.88 -10.88
N ILE A 69 4.33 -5.59 -9.81
CA ILE A 69 5.24 -4.43 -9.79
C ILE A 69 6.30 -4.56 -10.90
N GLY A 70 6.88 -5.76 -11.09
CA GLY A 70 7.81 -6.02 -12.19
C GLY A 70 7.17 -5.90 -13.59
N GLN A 71 5.90 -6.29 -13.73
CA GLN A 71 5.14 -6.09 -14.97
C GLN A 71 4.91 -4.60 -15.27
N CYS A 72 4.64 -3.78 -14.25
CA CYS A 72 4.53 -2.33 -14.41
C CYS A 72 5.84 -1.73 -14.98
N HIS A 73 7.00 -2.15 -14.46
CA HIS A 73 8.30 -1.74 -15.01
C HIS A 73 8.45 -2.17 -16.46
N SER A 74 8.22 -3.45 -16.74
CA SER A 74 8.37 -4.03 -18.09
C SER A 74 7.47 -3.33 -19.12
N MET A 75 6.22 -3.04 -18.75
CA MET A 75 5.26 -2.33 -19.58
C MET A 75 5.72 -0.91 -19.92
N LEU A 76 6.29 -0.17 -18.94
CA LEU A 76 6.78 1.19 -19.18
C LEU A 76 8.08 1.20 -19.98
N HIS A 77 8.96 0.23 -19.78
CA HIS A 77 10.13 0.03 -20.64
C HIS A 77 9.73 -0.22 -22.10
N ALA A 78 8.72 -1.06 -22.34
CA ALA A 78 8.17 -1.30 -23.67
C ALA A 78 7.58 -0.04 -24.34
N ARG A 79 7.34 1.03 -23.56
CA ARG A 79 6.85 2.33 -24.03
C ARG A 79 7.94 3.40 -24.10
N GLY A 80 9.21 3.01 -23.95
CA GLY A 80 10.36 3.90 -24.14
C GLY A 80 10.86 4.57 -22.86
N VAL A 81 10.30 4.27 -21.68
CA VAL A 81 10.91 4.73 -20.42
C VAL A 81 12.20 3.96 -20.20
N VAL A 82 13.35 4.65 -20.21
CA VAL A 82 14.66 3.99 -20.14
C VAL A 82 15.02 3.58 -18.72
N ARG A 83 14.63 4.36 -17.72
CA ARG A 83 14.96 4.12 -16.32
C ARG A 83 13.75 4.33 -15.43
N ILE A 84 13.54 3.41 -14.49
CA ILE A 84 12.47 3.48 -13.50
C ILE A 84 13.10 3.24 -12.13
N GLN A 85 12.76 4.09 -11.17
CA GLN A 85 13.04 3.85 -9.76
C GLN A 85 11.73 3.52 -9.06
N SER A 86 11.76 2.61 -8.09
CA SER A 86 10.60 2.38 -7.24
C SER A 86 10.98 2.32 -5.77
N ASP A 87 10.15 2.93 -4.94
CA ASP A 87 10.13 2.71 -3.49
C ASP A 87 9.03 1.71 -3.18
N ILE A 88 9.31 0.71 -2.35
CA ILE A 88 8.35 -0.32 -1.97
C ILE A 88 8.41 -0.52 -0.46
N ARG A 89 7.28 -0.24 0.21
CA ARG A 89 7.06 -0.60 1.61
C ARG A 89 6.16 -1.82 1.64
N VAL A 90 6.68 -2.95 2.07
CA VAL A 90 5.95 -4.21 2.13
C VAL A 90 5.90 -4.75 3.56
N GLY A 91 4.73 -5.23 3.96
CA GLY A 91 4.52 -5.86 5.25
C GLY A 91 3.77 -7.18 5.13
N SER A 92 4.18 -8.15 5.95
CA SER A 92 3.52 -9.45 6.13
C SER A 92 3.39 -9.73 7.62
N ARG A 93 2.37 -10.51 8.01
CA ARG A 93 2.14 -10.92 9.41
C ARG A 93 1.58 -12.34 9.45
N THR A 94 1.81 -13.05 10.56
CA THR A 94 1.39 -14.45 10.73
C THR A 94 0.28 -14.65 11.76
N ASP A 95 -0.03 -13.61 12.55
CA ASP A 95 -0.99 -13.67 13.66
C ASP A 95 -2.45 -13.49 13.23
N LYS A 96 -2.71 -12.72 12.15
CA LYS A 96 -4.06 -12.52 11.60
C LYS A 96 -4.04 -12.12 10.13
N LYS A 97 -5.15 -12.39 9.43
CA LYS A 97 -5.44 -11.76 8.13
C LYS A 97 -5.95 -10.34 8.38
N GLN A 98 -5.45 -9.38 7.60
CA GLN A 98 -5.85 -7.98 7.71
C GLN A 98 -5.75 -7.35 6.34
N SER A 99 -6.84 -6.73 5.89
CA SER A 99 -6.89 -5.98 4.64
C SER A 99 -6.30 -4.57 4.75
N ILE A 100 -6.13 -3.88 3.63
CA ILE A 100 -5.74 -2.46 3.58
C ILE A 100 -6.76 -1.61 4.35
N GLU A 101 -8.05 -1.86 4.15
CA GLU A 101 -9.15 -1.12 4.78
C GLU A 101 -9.17 -1.36 6.30
N ASP A 102 -8.97 -2.60 6.74
CA ASP A 102 -8.92 -2.94 8.16
C ASP A 102 -7.80 -2.17 8.90
N LYS A 103 -6.70 -1.84 8.22
CA LYS A 103 -5.62 -1.03 8.81
C LYS A 103 -6.06 0.41 9.05
N VAL A 104 -6.76 1.00 8.09
CA VAL A 104 -7.27 2.38 8.20
C VAL A 104 -8.37 2.44 9.24
N THR A 105 -9.37 1.55 9.15
CA THR A 105 -10.49 1.49 10.10
C THR A 105 -10.03 1.25 11.54
N ALA A 106 -8.97 0.49 11.77
CA ALA A 106 -8.43 0.31 13.12
C ALA A 106 -7.93 1.64 13.73
N VAL A 107 -7.28 2.50 12.92
CA VAL A 107 -6.84 3.82 13.37
C VAL A 107 -8.02 4.77 13.53
N GLU A 108 -8.95 4.78 12.56
CA GLU A 108 -10.14 5.64 12.62
C GLU A 108 -11.01 5.37 13.85
N LYS A 109 -11.13 4.09 14.28
CA LYS A 109 -11.84 3.73 15.50
C LYS A 109 -11.19 4.32 16.75
N LEU A 110 -9.86 4.34 16.82
CA LEU A 110 -9.14 4.96 17.94
C LEU A 110 -9.37 6.48 17.94
N LEU A 111 -9.21 7.12 16.79
CA LEU A 111 -9.44 8.57 16.65
C LEU A 111 -10.89 8.99 16.95
N ALA A 112 -11.86 8.11 16.70
CA ALA A 112 -13.26 8.35 17.05
C ALA A 112 -13.51 8.22 18.56
N ALA A 113 -12.84 7.28 19.22
CA ALA A 113 -12.90 7.14 20.68
C ALA A 113 -12.29 8.35 21.39
N ASP A 114 -11.14 8.84 20.91
CA ASP A 114 -10.49 10.04 21.47
C ASP A 114 -11.42 11.27 21.48
N LYS A 115 -12.36 11.36 20.54
CA LYS A 115 -13.34 12.47 20.48
C LYS A 115 -14.47 12.30 21.49
N GLN A 116 -14.90 11.07 21.75
CA GLN A 116 -15.94 10.79 22.72
C GLN A 116 -15.45 11.07 24.14
N ASP A 117 -14.21 10.72 24.45
CA ASP A 117 -13.60 11.02 25.75
C ASP A 117 -13.53 12.54 26.02
N VAL A 118 -13.23 13.35 24.99
CA VAL A 118 -13.21 14.83 25.11
C VAL A 118 -14.62 15.42 25.24
N GLU A 119 -15.60 14.90 24.49
CA GLU A 119 -16.99 15.36 24.58
C GLU A 119 -17.64 15.00 25.92
N ASP A 120 -17.30 13.85 26.51
CA ASP A 120 -17.75 13.43 27.84
C ASP A 120 -17.07 14.22 28.98
N GLU A 121 -15.79 14.61 28.83
CA GLU A 121 -15.10 15.52 29.76
C GLU A 121 -15.71 16.93 29.74
N ASP A 122 -15.95 17.49 28.55
CA ASP A 122 -16.58 18.82 28.40
C ASP A 122 -18.05 18.82 28.88
N ALA A 123 -18.79 17.71 28.71
CA ALA A 123 -20.15 17.57 29.24
C ALA A 123 -20.18 17.47 30.78
N GLY A 124 -19.12 16.92 31.39
CA GLY A 124 -18.95 16.82 32.84
C GLY A 124 -18.66 18.14 33.55
N GLU A 125 -18.10 19.14 32.84
CA GLU A 125 -17.71 20.44 33.42
C GLU A 125 -18.86 21.47 33.51
N ILE A 126 -20.04 21.22 32.92
CA ILE A 126 -21.13 22.20 32.83
C ILE A 126 -22.09 22.19 34.06
N THR A 127 -21.98 21.21 34.97
CA THR A 127 -22.89 21.08 36.13
C THR A 127 -22.36 21.69 37.42
N TYR A 128 -22.04 22.99 37.45
CA TYR A 128 -22.09 23.79 38.69
C TYR A 128 -22.20 25.29 38.38
N LYS A 129 -23.43 25.78 38.14
CA LYS A 129 -23.76 27.19 38.41
C LYS A 129 -25.03 27.27 39.25
N ARG A 130 -24.84 27.99 40.37
CA ARG A 130 -25.75 28.32 41.48
C ARG A 130 -27.05 28.96 41.04
#